data_AF-A0AAD9DHD7-F1
#
_entry.id   AF-A0AAD9DHD7-F1
#
_cell.length_a   1.000
_cell.length_b   1.000
_cell.length_c   1.000
_cell.angle_alpha   90.00
_cell.angle_beta   90.00
_cell.angle_gamma   90.00
#
_symmetry.space_group_name_H-M   'P 1'
#
loop_
_entity.id
_entity.type
_entity.pdbx_description
1 polymer ?
#
loop_
_entity_poly.entity_id
_entity_poly.type
_entity_poly.pdbx_seq_one_letter_code
_entity_poly.pdbx_strand_id
1 'polypeptide(L)'
;MISIMMTWGHMIWVFLPLPLMSLVLLTILPQSFGTRLVQKIFFTRISIGHWHTRLVWVFIGASLIIFSMAARTIQLGFASAHVPCSGSSCPYHGGETMWYRRASRYRAERNFWLSLFTLVLWLLVYKIYSLNDRIMKLKQGSGDGKKTNKSNSDKDD
;
A
#
# COMPACT_ATOMS: atom_id res chain seq x y z
N MET A 1 -10.12 23.52 0.42
CA MET A 1 -8.76 22.93 0.55
C MET A 1 -8.48 22.34 1.93
N ILE A 2 -8.98 22.95 3.03
CA ILE A 2 -8.81 22.45 4.42
C ILE A 2 -9.37 21.03 4.61
N SER A 3 -10.55 20.72 4.07
CA SER A 3 -11.14 19.37 4.20
C SER A 3 -10.27 18.27 3.59
N ILE A 4 -9.60 18.54 2.46
CA ILE A 4 -8.73 17.57 1.78
C ILE A 4 -7.50 17.24 2.64
N MET A 5 -6.94 18.24 3.35
CA MET A 5 -5.78 18.02 4.22
C MET A 5 -6.14 17.21 5.47
N MET A 6 -7.33 17.40 6.04
CA MET A 6 -7.79 16.61 7.18
C MET A 6 -8.08 15.15 6.80
N THR A 7 -8.73 14.92 5.65
CA THR A 7 -9.00 13.55 5.17
C THR A 7 -7.71 12.78 4.92
N TRP A 8 -6.68 13.44 4.39
CA TRP A 8 -5.39 12.80 4.11
C TRP A 8 -4.67 12.33 5.38
N GLY A 9 -4.68 13.14 6.44
CA GLY A 9 -4.10 12.76 7.74
C GLY A 9 -4.75 11.51 8.33
N HIS A 10 -6.08 11.42 8.25
CA HIS A 10 -6.84 10.25 8.69
C HIS A 10 -6.55 9.02 7.82
N MET A 11 -6.46 9.21 6.49
CA MET A 11 -6.12 8.12 5.58
C MET A 11 -4.75 7.52 5.91
N ILE A 12 -3.72 8.33 6.16
CA ILE A 12 -2.40 7.78 6.53
C ILE A 12 -2.40 7.05 7.85
N TRP A 13 -3.13 7.57 8.83
CA TRP A 13 -3.28 6.92 10.12
C TRP A 13 -3.85 5.51 10.00
N VAL A 14 -4.69 5.25 8.99
CA VAL A 14 -5.22 3.92 8.71
C VAL A 14 -4.30 3.11 7.78
N PHE A 15 -3.77 3.75 6.73
CA PHE A 15 -3.06 3.08 5.65
C PHE A 15 -1.64 2.68 5.98
N LEU A 16 -0.97 3.35 6.93
CA LEU A 16 0.42 3.07 7.30
C LEU A 16 0.56 1.92 8.31
N PRO A 17 -0.21 1.83 9.42
CA PRO A 17 -0.06 0.73 10.36
C PRO A 17 -0.51 -0.60 9.76
N LEU A 18 -1.48 -0.60 8.86
CA LEU A 18 -2.06 -1.81 8.29
C LEU A 18 -1.03 -2.70 7.53
N PRO A 19 -0.23 -2.20 6.57
CA PRO A 19 0.82 -2.98 5.92
C PRO A 19 1.96 -3.32 6.89
N LEU A 20 2.31 -2.44 7.83
CA LEU A 20 3.33 -2.74 8.85
C LEU A 20 2.90 -3.90 9.75
N MET A 21 1.68 -3.88 10.25
CA MET A 21 1.11 -4.97 11.03
C MET A 21 1.07 -6.24 10.20
N SER A 22 0.70 -6.18 8.91
CA SER A 22 0.73 -7.38 8.06
C SER A 22 2.13 -7.97 7.87
N LEU A 23 3.16 -7.14 7.77
CA LEU A 23 4.55 -7.59 7.73
C LEU A 23 4.95 -8.26 9.05
N VAL A 24 4.63 -7.63 10.18
CA VAL A 24 4.89 -8.18 11.53
C VAL A 24 4.17 -9.51 11.72
N LEU A 25 2.91 -9.62 11.27
CA LEU A 25 2.15 -10.87 11.31
C LEU A 25 2.77 -11.94 10.41
N LEU A 26 3.31 -11.58 9.24
CA LEU A 26 3.99 -12.53 8.35
C LEU A 26 5.35 -12.99 8.87
N THR A 27 6.04 -12.17 9.67
CA THR A 27 7.38 -12.47 10.19
C THR A 27 7.36 -13.19 11.54
N ILE A 28 6.47 -12.81 12.45
CA ILE A 28 6.45 -13.34 13.83
C ILE A 28 5.61 -14.62 13.94
N LEU A 29 4.43 -14.65 13.30
CA LEU A 29 3.53 -15.80 13.44
C LEU A 29 4.00 -16.99 12.59
N PRO A 30 3.72 -18.23 13.02
CA PRO A 30 4.00 -19.41 12.22
C PRO A 30 3.37 -19.27 10.83
N GLN A 31 4.16 -19.61 9.79
CA GLN A 31 3.82 -19.35 8.39
C GLN A 31 2.40 -19.79 8.03
N SER A 32 1.90 -20.90 8.55
CA SER A 32 0.56 -21.42 8.26
C SER A 32 -0.57 -20.54 8.83
N PHE A 33 -0.37 -19.92 9.99
CA PHE A 33 -1.37 -19.08 10.64
C PHE A 33 -1.31 -17.64 10.13
N GLY A 34 -0.10 -17.08 10.05
CA GLY A 34 0.12 -15.71 9.56
C GLY A 34 -0.38 -15.52 8.13
N THR A 35 -0.06 -16.46 7.23
CA THR A 35 -0.53 -16.40 5.83
C THR A 35 -2.04 -16.48 5.71
N ARG A 36 -2.70 -17.37 6.46
CA ARG A 36 -4.18 -17.48 6.46
C ARG A 36 -4.85 -16.21 6.96
N LEU A 37 -4.32 -15.60 8.02
CA LEU A 37 -4.92 -14.40 8.60
C LEU A 37 -4.75 -13.20 7.66
N VAL A 38 -3.55 -13.01 7.11
CA VAL A 38 -3.30 -11.97 6.10
C VAL A 38 -4.11 -12.22 4.84
N GLN A 39 -4.24 -13.47 4.38
CA GLN A 39 -5.11 -13.81 3.26
C GLN A 39 -6.55 -13.39 3.52
N LYS A 40 -7.09 -13.73 4.70
CA LYS A 40 -8.48 -13.46 5.06
C LYS A 40 -8.80 -11.98 5.20
N ILE A 41 -7.84 -11.15 5.59
CA ILE A 41 -8.05 -9.70 5.78
C ILE A 41 -7.82 -8.94 4.47
N PHE A 42 -6.73 -9.23 3.76
CA PHE A 42 -6.25 -8.40 2.65
C PHE A 42 -6.66 -8.90 1.26
N PHE A 43 -6.94 -10.18 1.13
CA PHE A 43 -7.44 -10.78 -0.12
C PHE A 43 -8.95 -11.01 -0.09
N THR A 44 -9.65 -10.44 0.89
CA THR A 44 -11.10 -10.33 0.90
C THR A 44 -11.56 -9.70 -0.40
N ARG A 45 -12.45 -10.39 -1.10
CA ARG A 45 -13.09 -9.84 -2.30
C ARG A 45 -14.13 -8.84 -1.82
N ILE A 46 -13.93 -7.58 -2.18
CA ILE A 46 -14.97 -6.58 -2.03
C ILE A 46 -15.78 -6.62 -3.32
N SER A 47 -17.11 -6.77 -3.20
CA SER A 47 -18.02 -6.49 -4.32
C SER A 47 -18.65 -5.13 -4.13
N ILE A 48 -18.55 -4.29 -5.15
CA ILE A 48 -19.28 -3.02 -5.24
C ILE A 48 -20.08 -3.11 -6.54
N GLY A 49 -21.32 -3.60 -6.43
CA GLY A 49 -22.15 -3.92 -7.59
C GLY A 49 -21.48 -4.95 -8.50
N HIS A 50 -21.31 -4.59 -9.78
CA HIS A 50 -20.67 -5.44 -10.81
C HIS A 50 -19.13 -5.50 -10.69
N TRP A 51 -18.52 -4.68 -9.84
CA TRP A 51 -17.07 -4.64 -9.69
C TRP A 51 -16.63 -5.58 -8.57
N HIS A 52 -15.85 -6.60 -8.94
CA HIS A 52 -15.21 -7.51 -8.00
C HIS A 52 -13.71 -7.25 -7.98
N THR A 53 -13.21 -6.68 -6.88
CA THR A 53 -11.77 -6.45 -6.71
C THR A 53 -11.30 -6.94 -5.34
N ARG A 54 -10.00 -7.19 -5.22
CA ARG A 54 -9.40 -7.56 -3.94
C ARG A 54 -9.00 -6.29 -3.21
N LEU A 55 -9.21 -6.25 -1.90
CA LEU A 55 -8.90 -5.11 -1.05
C LEU A 55 -7.45 -4.60 -1.25
N VAL A 56 -6.47 -5.50 -1.42
CA VAL A 56 -5.07 -5.11 -1.71
C VAL A 56 -4.90 -4.21 -2.94
N TRP A 57 -5.66 -4.46 -4.01
CA TRP A 57 -5.58 -3.66 -5.24
C TRP A 57 -6.20 -2.27 -5.06
N VAL A 58 -7.24 -2.19 -4.23
CA VAL A 58 -7.84 -0.91 -3.83
C VAL A 58 -6.81 -0.07 -3.07
N PHE A 59 -6.09 -0.67 -2.12
CA PHE A 59 -5.06 0.03 -1.36
C PHE A 59 -3.86 0.47 -2.22
N ILE A 60 -3.38 -0.39 -3.12
CA ILE A 60 -2.32 -0.03 -4.07
C ILE A 60 -2.78 1.09 -5.00
N GLY A 61 -3.98 0.97 -5.58
CA GLY A 61 -4.55 1.98 -6.47
C GLY A 61 -4.76 3.32 -5.79
N ALA A 62 -5.32 3.32 -4.58
CA ALA A 62 -5.46 4.53 -3.77
C ALA A 62 -4.10 5.17 -3.46
N SER A 63 -3.09 4.37 -3.13
CA SER A 63 -1.73 4.88 -2.88
C SER A 63 -1.12 5.52 -4.12
N LEU A 64 -1.32 4.94 -5.31
CA LEU A 64 -0.90 5.51 -6.60
C LEU A 64 -1.62 6.82 -6.93
N ILE A 65 -2.92 6.89 -6.70
CA ILE A 65 -3.71 8.12 -6.92
C ILE A 65 -3.18 9.23 -6.01
N ILE A 66 -3.01 8.96 -4.72
CA ILE A 66 -2.48 9.94 -3.76
C ILE A 66 -1.07 10.39 -4.16
N PHE A 67 -0.21 9.44 -4.53
CA PHE A 67 1.15 9.74 -5.01
C PHE A 67 1.12 10.64 -6.25
N SER A 68 0.26 10.34 -7.23
CA SER A 68 0.14 11.14 -8.45
C SER A 68 -0.36 12.57 -8.17
N MET A 69 -1.32 12.73 -7.25
CA MET A 69 -1.80 14.05 -6.83
C MET A 69 -0.72 14.85 -6.09
N ALA A 70 0.03 14.19 -5.20
CA ALA A 70 1.15 14.81 -4.50
C ALA A 70 2.25 15.25 -5.48
N ALA A 71 2.64 14.37 -6.41
CA ALA A 71 3.62 14.65 -7.46
C ALA A 71 3.18 15.81 -8.36
N ARG A 72 1.91 15.83 -8.78
CA ARG A 72 1.35 16.93 -9.58
C ARG A 72 1.34 18.26 -8.81
N THR A 73 1.01 18.23 -7.52
CA THR A 73 1.01 19.41 -6.65
C THR A 73 2.41 19.99 -6.51
N ILE A 74 3.41 19.12 -6.35
CA ILE A 74 4.83 19.45 -6.36
C ILE A 74 5.21 20.10 -7.69
N GLN A 75 4.97 19.44 -8.83
CA GLN A 75 5.34 19.96 -10.16
C GLN A 75 4.70 21.32 -10.47
N LEU A 76 3.40 21.47 -10.23
CA LEU A 76 2.68 22.73 -10.47
C LEU A 76 3.08 23.81 -9.45
N GLY A 77 3.27 23.45 -8.19
CA GLY A 77 3.69 24.36 -7.13
C GLY A 77 5.10 24.92 -7.33
N PHE A 78 6.00 24.15 -7.94
CA PHE A 78 7.35 24.62 -8.30
C PHE A 78 7.38 25.50 -9.55
N ALA A 79 6.54 25.21 -10.55
CA ALA A 79 6.44 26.03 -11.76
C ALA A 79 6.00 27.48 -11.45
N SER A 80 5.12 27.67 -10.47
CA SER A 80 4.66 28.99 -10.03
C SER A 80 5.53 29.63 -8.93
N ALA A 81 6.58 28.95 -8.46
CA ALA A 81 7.47 29.44 -7.40
C ALA A 81 8.62 30.32 -7.87
N HIS A 82 9.02 30.18 -9.13
CA HIS A 82 10.14 30.91 -9.70
C HIS A 82 9.74 32.17 -10.49
N VAL A 83 8.45 32.43 -10.67
CA VAL A 83 7.99 33.68 -11.27
C VAL A 83 7.76 34.68 -10.13
N PRO A 84 8.61 35.70 -9.94
CA PRO A 84 8.25 36.82 -9.11
C PRO A 84 7.03 37.48 -9.78
N CYS A 85 5.84 37.27 -9.21
CA CYS A 85 4.71 38.15 -9.51
C CYS A 85 5.11 39.56 -9.05
N SER A 86 5.60 40.42 -9.95
CA SER A 86 5.54 41.86 -9.70
C SER A 86 4.18 42.34 -10.19
N GLY A 87 3.30 42.72 -9.26
CA GLY A 87 2.05 43.39 -9.61
C GLY A 87 0.82 43.02 -8.78
N SER A 88 -0.19 43.87 -8.90
CA SER A 88 -1.50 43.84 -8.24
C SER A 88 -2.42 42.71 -8.69
N SER A 89 -1.92 41.71 -9.42
CA SER A 89 -2.72 40.60 -9.95
C SER A 89 -2.31 39.21 -9.42
N CYS A 90 -1.36 39.12 -8.50
CA CYS A 90 -1.03 37.82 -7.91
C CYS A 90 -2.20 37.44 -6.97
N PRO A 91 -2.85 36.27 -7.14
CA PRO A 91 -4.06 35.87 -6.40
C PRO A 91 -3.84 35.70 -4.88
N TYR A 92 -2.64 36.00 -4.39
CA TYR A 92 -2.21 35.97 -3.00
C TYR A 92 -1.87 37.39 -2.50
N HIS A 93 -2.84 38.31 -2.53
CA HIS A 93 -2.66 39.68 -2.01
C HIS A 93 -2.80 39.83 -0.50
N GLY A 94 -3.07 38.75 0.22
CA GLY A 94 -3.31 38.79 1.66
C GLY A 94 -2.18 38.16 2.45
N GLY A 95 -1.07 38.86 2.68
CA GLY A 95 -0.16 38.63 3.81
C GLY A 95 0.39 37.20 4.05
N GLU A 96 0.26 36.27 3.10
CA GLU A 96 0.81 34.92 3.23
C GLU A 96 2.33 35.02 3.25
N THR A 97 2.87 35.01 4.47
CA THR A 97 4.31 35.12 4.70
C THR A 97 5.06 34.03 3.94
N MET A 98 6.28 34.33 3.46
CA MET A 98 7.18 33.33 2.84
C MET A 98 7.27 32.00 3.63
N TRP A 99 7.10 32.08 4.96
CA TRP A 99 7.03 30.94 5.87
C TRP A 99 5.90 29.97 5.57
N TYR A 100 4.70 30.46 5.28
CA TYR A 100 3.55 29.62 4.92
C TYR A 100 3.83 28.81 3.65
N ARG A 101 4.48 29.44 2.66
CA ARG A 101 4.87 28.79 1.40
C ARG A 101 5.93 27.71 1.58
N ARG A 102 6.93 27.97 2.43
CA ARG A 102 7.91 26.93 2.82
C ARG A 102 7.23 25.78 3.56
N ALA A 103 6.32 26.08 4.49
CA ALA A 103 5.60 25.07 5.27
C ALA A 103 4.69 24.19 4.38
N SER A 104 3.99 24.77 3.40
CA SER A 104 3.15 23.98 2.48
C SER A 104 3.99 23.05 1.60
N ARG A 105 5.17 23.50 1.14
CA ARG A 105 6.13 22.66 0.41
C ARG A 105 6.61 21.48 1.24
N TYR A 106 7.08 21.70 2.47
CA TYR A 106 7.54 20.62 3.34
C TYR A 106 6.44 19.60 3.63
N ARG A 107 5.18 20.04 3.77
CA ARG A 107 4.04 19.14 3.89
C ARG A 107 3.88 18.30 2.62
N ALA A 108 3.90 18.91 1.44
CA ALA A 108 3.77 18.17 0.18
C ALA A 108 4.89 17.14 -0.03
N GLU A 109 6.15 17.50 0.25
CA GLU A 109 7.30 16.59 0.17
C GLU A 109 7.16 15.42 1.15
N ARG A 110 6.83 15.71 2.42
CA ARG A 110 6.57 14.65 3.42
C ARG A 110 5.45 13.72 2.97
N ASN A 111 4.38 14.28 2.40
CA ASN A 111 3.24 13.52 1.94
C ASN A 111 3.61 12.61 0.75
N PHE A 112 4.44 13.10 -0.16
CA PHE A 112 5.02 12.33 -1.25
C PHE A 112 5.81 11.13 -0.71
N TRP A 113 6.77 11.36 0.20
CA TRP A 113 7.58 10.29 0.77
C TRP A 113 6.76 9.24 1.51
N LEU A 114 5.76 9.68 2.29
CA LEU A 114 4.87 8.76 3.00
C LEU A 114 4.03 7.91 2.05
N SER A 115 3.51 8.49 0.96
CA SER A 115 2.75 7.74 -0.05
C SER A 115 3.62 6.74 -0.81
N LEU A 116 4.85 7.13 -1.18
CA LEU A 116 5.82 6.26 -1.82
C LEU A 116 6.21 5.10 -0.90
N PHE A 117 6.52 5.40 0.36
CA PHE A 117 6.86 4.40 1.37
C PHE A 117 5.71 3.40 1.58
N THR A 118 4.48 3.90 1.70
CA THR A 118 3.28 3.05 1.85
C THR A 118 3.09 2.15 0.63
N LEU A 119 3.29 2.67 -0.58
CA LEU A 119 3.23 1.88 -1.81
C LEU A 119 4.28 0.77 -1.83
N VAL A 120 5.53 1.08 -1.46
CA VAL A 120 6.61 0.09 -1.37
C VAL A 120 6.28 -0.99 -0.34
N LEU A 121 5.77 -0.62 0.84
CA LEU A 121 5.33 -1.58 1.86
C LEU A 121 4.26 -2.52 1.32
N TRP A 122 3.26 -2.01 0.61
CA TRP A 122 2.22 -2.83 0.01
C TRP A 122 2.76 -3.82 -1.03
N LEU A 123 3.72 -3.39 -1.86
CA LEU A 123 4.39 -4.28 -2.80
C LEU A 123 5.20 -5.37 -2.08
N LEU A 124 5.89 -5.03 -0.98
CA LEU A 124 6.63 -6.00 -0.17
C LEU A 124 5.69 -7.03 0.46
N VAL A 125 4.58 -6.60 1.07
CA VAL A 125 3.56 -7.49 1.62
C VAL A 125 3.05 -8.45 0.55
N TYR A 126 2.73 -7.93 -0.65
CA TYR A 126 2.28 -8.74 -1.77
C TYR A 126 3.32 -9.78 -2.21
N LYS A 127 4.59 -9.37 -2.33
CA LYS A 127 5.68 -10.27 -2.73
C LYS A 127 5.96 -11.35 -1.70
N ILE A 128 6.04 -11.00 -0.41
CA ILE A 128 6.25 -11.95 0.69
C ILE A 128 5.09 -12.94 0.77
N TYR A 129 3.85 -12.45 0.67
CA TYR A 129 2.68 -13.32 0.62
C TYR A 129 2.74 -14.30 -0.56
N SER A 130 3.03 -13.80 -1.77
CA SER A 130 3.15 -14.66 -2.96
C SER A 130 4.26 -15.69 -2.84
N LEU A 131 5.36 -15.36 -2.16
CA LEU A 131 6.46 -16.28 -1.90
C LEU A 131 6.02 -17.38 -0.92
N ASN A 132 5.39 -16.99 0.20
CA ASN A 132 4.90 -17.93 1.21
C ASN A 132 3.85 -18.89 0.64
N ASP A 133 2.92 -18.41 -0.20
CA ASP A 133 1.93 -19.26 -0.87
C ASP A 133 2.60 -20.32 -1.78
N ARG A 134 3.64 -19.93 -2.53
CA ARG A 134 4.41 -20.88 -3.37
C ARG A 134 5.15 -21.91 -2.53
N ILE A 135 5.80 -21.50 -1.44
CA ILE A 135 6.51 -22.40 -0.53
C ILE A 135 5.53 -23.41 0.10
N MET A 136 4.35 -22.96 0.52
CA MET A 136 3.33 -23.85 1.08
C MET A 136 2.83 -24.88 0.05
N LYS A 137 2.59 -24.46 -1.19
CA LYS A 137 2.18 -25.36 -2.27
C LYS A 137 3.26 -26.41 -2.59
N LEU A 138 4.52 -26.00 -2.64
CA LEU A 138 5.64 -26.92 -2.84
C LEU A 138 5.75 -27.93 -1.69
N LYS A 139 5.62 -27.48 -0.44
CA LYS A 139 5.67 -28.35 0.74
C LYS A 139 4.54 -29.39 0.76
N GLN A 140 3.34 -29.01 0.32
CA GLN A 140 2.20 -29.94 0.18
C GLN A 140 2.46 -30.96 -0.94
N GLY A 141 2.92 -30.51 -2.12
CA GLY A 141 3.21 -31.40 -3.25
C GLY A 141 4.35 -32.41 -2.97
N SER A 142 5.38 -32.02 -2.22
CA SER A 142 6.46 -32.94 -1.82
C SER A 142 6.05 -33.94 -0.72
N GLY A 143 4.98 -33.66 0.04
CA GLY A 143 4.50 -34.53 1.11
C GLY A 143 3.67 -35.72 0.62
N ASP A 144 2.90 -35.55 -0.47
CA ASP A 144 2.00 -36.59 -0.99
C ASP A 144 2.72 -37.67 -1.82
N GLY A 145 3.93 -37.39 -2.33
CA GLY A 145 4.71 -38.35 -3.10
C GLY A 145 5.24 -39.56 -2.32
N LYS A 146 5.08 -39.61 -1.00
CA LYS A 146 5.62 -40.71 -0.15
C LYS A 146 4.60 -41.77 0.25
N LYS A 147 3.32 -41.64 -0.12
CA LYS A 147 2.25 -42.58 0.31
C LYS A 147 1.84 -43.64 -0.72
N THR A 148 2.29 -43.58 -1.96
CA THR A 148 1.79 -44.47 -3.03
C THR A 148 2.55 -45.79 -3.22
N ASN A 149 3.69 -46.03 -2.56
CA ASN A 149 4.49 -47.25 -2.79
C ASN A 149 4.30 -48.38 -1.77
N LYS A 150 3.35 -48.31 -0.83
CA LYS A 150 3.14 -49.38 0.19
C LYS A 150 1.90 -50.26 -0.04
N SER A 151 1.13 -50.07 -1.11
CA SER A 151 -0.11 -50.85 -1.32
C SER A 151 0.02 -52.04 -2.28
N ASN A 152 1.21 -52.34 -2.80
CA ASN A 152 1.41 -53.40 -3.81
C ASN A 152 2.25 -54.61 -3.35
N SER A 153 2.52 -54.79 -2.04
CA SER A 153 3.30 -55.96 -1.57
C SER A 153 2.51 -57.14 -1.00
N ASP A 154 1.20 -57.04 -0.80
CA ASP A 154 0.47 -58.03 0.02
C ASP A 154 -0.66 -58.75 -0.74
N LYS A 155 -0.47 -59.03 -2.03
CA LYS A 155 -1.38 -59.92 -2.80
C LYS A 155 -0.60 -60.81 -3.75
N ASP A 156 0.19 -61.71 -3.19
CA ASP A 156 0.61 -62.95 -3.84
C ASP A 156 0.78 -64.00 -2.73
N ASP A 157 -0.32 -64.62 -2.33
CA ASP A 157 -0.40 -65.92 -1.63
C ASP A 157 -1.78 -66.55 -1.94
#